data_AF-A0A7C4XQD5-F1
#
_entry.id   AF-A0A7C4XQD5-F1
#
_cell.length_a   1.000
_cell.length_b   1.000
_cell.length_c   1.000
_cell.angle_alpha   90.00
_cell.angle_beta   90.00
_cell.angle_gamma   90.00
#
_symmetry.space_group_name_H-M   'P 1'
#
loop_
_entity.id
_entity.type
_entity.pdbx_description
1 polymer ?
#
loop_
_entity_poly.entity_id
_entity_poly.type
_entity_poly.pdbx_seq_one_letter_code
_entity_poly.pdbx_strand_id
1 'polypeptide(L)'
;MNEQVNLITTAKGHHTVISYSRKLIDLCKNNVGSEAFEKKFSKAVMELPSAKQKLLIDYYLNGDGNAHAKKPFHSTMVRASTGSRIMSLQLQEMLARNGTFASITVRKGGNSTTPGKNTKRKDQYIVQYTVDKKYSEVRRSNNIFYVPIKKISREPYSDLVYNLEVSKQNTYLVKGFAVHNCTAPRYDKNSLHSAIVEIYVKKNAKARYTSVQNWSKSVYNMPTKRAWVDENAQMEWVGGSLGSKVTMLYPSSYLRGAYASASNLNVALAGAGTYKDTGAKALHFAPHTTSKIIAKSISVDDGKAIYRGLLRINKGAEYAKSHVQCDALLINDESSSYTYPHDEIYDPTATFAHEATVGRIGTEELTYLRSRGLSEEDASSMIVLGFLDDVMREIPMEFAVEMNRLIKLEMGKLGAVG
;
A
#
# COMPACT_ATOMS: atom_id res chain seq x y z
N MET A 1 -12.93 -12.96 46.59
CA MET A 1 -13.38 -11.65 47.10
C MET A 1 -13.20 -10.59 46.01
N ASN A 2 -14.27 -10.07 45.40
CA ASN A 2 -14.32 -8.78 44.65
C ASN A 2 -15.70 -8.48 44.03
N GLU A 3 -16.79 -8.95 44.64
CA GLU A 3 -18.14 -8.55 44.25
C GLU A 3 -18.74 -7.77 45.43
N GLN A 4 -19.13 -6.53 45.19
CA GLN A 4 -19.89 -5.73 46.15
C GLN A 4 -21.34 -5.76 45.73
N VAL A 5 -22.20 -6.28 46.61
CA VAL A 5 -23.65 -6.33 46.42
C VAL A 5 -24.27 -5.30 47.35
N ASN A 6 -24.84 -4.25 46.78
CA ASN A 6 -25.58 -3.23 47.52
C ASN A 6 -27.08 -3.41 47.27
N LEU A 7 -27.84 -3.51 48.35
CA LEU A 7 -29.29 -3.60 48.30
C LEU A 7 -29.86 -2.19 48.51
N ILE A 8 -30.43 -1.61 47.46
CA ILE A 8 -31.05 -0.29 47.51
C ILE A 8 -32.56 -0.48 47.54
N THR A 9 -33.18 -0.14 48.67
CA THR A 9 -34.64 -0.10 48.78
C THR A 9 -35.11 1.26 48.29
N THR A 10 -35.88 1.27 47.20
CA THR A 10 -36.51 2.50 46.70
C THR A 10 -37.66 2.90 47.62
N ALA A 11 -38.02 4.20 47.64
CA ALA A 11 -39.09 4.75 48.48
C ALA A 11 -40.49 4.11 48.26
N LYS A 12 -40.66 3.28 47.21
CA LYS A 12 -41.89 2.53 46.89
C LYS A 12 -41.83 1.06 47.33
N GLY A 13 -40.86 0.66 48.15
CA GLY A 13 -40.75 -0.71 48.66
C GLY A 13 -40.14 -1.73 47.70
N HIS A 14 -39.67 -1.32 46.51
CA HIS A 14 -38.93 -2.21 45.62
C HIS A 14 -37.46 -2.28 46.04
N HIS A 15 -36.96 -3.50 46.27
CA HIS A 15 -35.55 -3.78 46.52
C HIS A 15 -34.80 -3.97 45.20
N THR A 16 -33.80 -3.13 44.94
CA THR A 16 -32.89 -3.25 43.80
C THR A 16 -31.55 -3.74 44.30
N VAL A 17 -31.14 -4.94 43.87
CA VAL A 17 -29.82 -5.48 44.16
C VAL A 17 -28.85 -5.03 43.06
N ILE A 18 -27.86 -4.21 43.41
CA ILE A 18 -26.80 -3.80 42.49
C ILE A 18 -25.53 -4.55 42.86
N SER A 19 -25.15 -5.50 42.01
CA SER A 19 -23.87 -6.20 42.12
C SER A 19 -22.85 -5.57 41.17
N TYR A 20 -21.73 -5.09 41.71
CA TYR A 20 -20.60 -4.59 40.93
C TYR A 20 -19.49 -5.65 40.95
N SER A 21 -19.27 -6.28 39.79
CA SER A 21 -18.10 -7.12 39.56
C SER A 21 -16.98 -6.26 39.00
N ARG A 22 -15.95 -5.98 39.82
CA ARG A 22 -14.76 -5.23 39.37
C ARG A 22 -14.13 -5.92 38.15
N LYS A 23 -14.09 -7.25 38.16
CA LYS A 23 -13.63 -8.07 37.02
C LYS A 23 -14.40 -7.78 35.74
N LEU A 24 -15.73 -7.64 35.81
CA LEU A 24 -16.56 -7.34 34.63
C LEU A 24 -16.34 -5.90 34.12
N ILE A 25 -16.18 -4.95 35.03
CA ILE A 25 -15.87 -3.56 34.67
C ILE A 25 -14.52 -3.48 33.96
N ASP A 26 -13.49 -4.12 34.51
CA ASP A 26 -12.16 -4.14 33.92
C ASP A 26 -12.17 -4.86 32.57
N LEU A 27 -12.92 -5.96 32.45
CA LEU A 27 -13.14 -6.67 31.18
C LEU A 27 -13.73 -5.72 30.12
N CYS A 28 -14.80 -4.99 30.45
CA CYS A 28 -15.45 -4.05 29.53
C CYS A 28 -14.54 -2.87 29.18
N LYS A 29 -13.85 -2.28 30.15
CA LYS A 29 -12.92 -1.17 29.91
C LYS A 29 -11.77 -1.57 29.00
N ASN A 30 -11.16 -2.74 29.24
CA ASN A 30 -10.05 -3.24 28.45
C ASN A 30 -10.46 -3.62 27.02
N ASN A 31 -11.71 -4.05 26.83
CA ASN A 31 -12.17 -4.57 25.55
C ASN A 31 -13.03 -3.61 24.72
N VAL A 32 -13.62 -2.60 25.32
CA VAL A 32 -14.53 -1.65 24.64
C VAL A 32 -14.16 -0.19 24.92
N GLY A 33 -13.34 0.09 25.94
CA GLY A 33 -12.97 1.43 26.36
C GLY A 33 -14.01 2.12 27.24
N SER A 34 -13.74 3.38 27.56
CA SER A 34 -14.65 4.29 28.28
C SER A 34 -15.21 5.35 27.34
N GLU A 35 -16.26 6.05 27.79
CA GLU A 35 -16.95 7.14 27.07
C GLU A 35 -17.67 6.74 25.77
N ALA A 36 -18.92 7.18 25.62
CA ALA A 36 -19.78 6.75 24.50
C ALA A 36 -19.21 7.06 23.09
N PHE A 37 -18.36 8.09 22.96
CA PHE A 37 -17.81 8.53 21.67
C PHE A 37 -16.46 7.92 21.34
N GLU A 38 -15.75 7.39 22.33
CA GLU A 38 -14.41 6.82 22.17
C GLU A 38 -14.39 5.30 22.20
N LYS A 39 -15.55 4.67 22.48
CA LYS A 39 -15.71 3.21 22.47
C LYS A 39 -15.09 2.57 21.22
N LYS A 40 -14.32 1.51 21.41
CA LYS A 40 -13.75 0.69 20.34
C LYS A 40 -13.55 -0.73 20.85
N PHE A 41 -13.91 -1.72 20.05
CA PHE A 41 -13.55 -3.10 20.35
C PHE A 41 -12.05 -3.28 20.30
N SER A 42 -11.49 -3.96 21.29
CA SER A 42 -10.08 -4.36 21.31
C SER A 42 -9.78 -5.31 20.15
N LYS A 43 -8.49 -5.42 19.82
CA LYS A 43 -8.01 -6.37 18.82
C LYS A 43 -8.47 -7.81 19.13
N ALA A 44 -8.36 -8.21 20.40
CA ALA A 44 -8.79 -9.53 20.86
C ALA A 44 -10.27 -9.81 20.57
N VAL A 45 -11.15 -8.81 20.75
CA VAL A 45 -12.58 -8.93 20.41
C VAL A 45 -12.81 -8.99 18.90
N MET A 46 -12.09 -8.17 18.14
CA MET A 46 -12.16 -8.15 16.67
C MET A 46 -11.61 -9.42 16.01
N GLU A 47 -10.81 -10.22 16.71
CA GLU A 47 -10.22 -11.47 16.21
C GLU A 47 -10.95 -12.72 16.72
N LEU A 48 -12.03 -12.55 17.49
CA LEU A 48 -12.86 -13.68 17.92
C LEU A 48 -13.40 -14.48 16.71
N PRO A 49 -13.57 -15.81 16.84
CA PRO A 49 -14.25 -16.61 15.83
C PRO A 49 -15.63 -16.05 15.50
N SER A 50 -16.06 -16.16 14.24
CA SER A 50 -17.32 -15.56 13.74
C SER A 50 -18.54 -15.90 14.62
N ALA A 51 -18.63 -17.13 15.12
CA ALA A 51 -19.70 -17.55 16.03
C ALA A 51 -19.76 -16.73 17.33
N LYS A 52 -18.60 -16.38 17.91
CA LYS A 52 -18.53 -15.53 19.12
C LYS A 52 -18.79 -14.06 18.80
N GLN A 53 -18.33 -13.59 17.64
CA GLN A 53 -18.66 -12.24 17.16
C GLN A 53 -20.17 -12.08 16.94
N LYS A 54 -20.83 -13.10 16.39
CA LYS A 54 -22.28 -13.13 16.21
C LYS A 54 -23.02 -12.97 17.54
N LEU A 55 -22.63 -13.73 18.57
CA LEU A 55 -23.21 -13.57 19.91
C LEU A 55 -23.04 -12.14 20.43
N LEU A 56 -21.83 -11.58 20.34
CA LEU A 56 -21.56 -10.21 20.78
C LEU A 56 -22.46 -9.19 20.05
N ILE A 57 -22.60 -9.33 18.73
CA ILE A 57 -23.49 -8.49 17.92
C ILE A 57 -24.94 -8.64 18.37
N ASP A 58 -25.43 -9.87 18.52
CA ASP A 58 -26.83 -10.15 18.89
C ASP A 58 -27.15 -9.54 20.27
N TYR A 59 -26.26 -9.69 21.25
CA TYR A 59 -26.45 -9.06 22.57
C TYR A 59 -26.37 -7.54 22.52
N TYR A 60 -25.46 -6.97 21.71
CA TYR A 60 -25.37 -5.54 21.52
C TYR A 60 -26.65 -4.96 20.88
N LEU A 61 -27.17 -5.64 19.84
CA LEU A 61 -28.39 -5.25 19.15
C LEU A 61 -29.65 -5.42 20.02
N ASN A 62 -29.69 -6.42 20.90
CA ASN A 62 -30.78 -6.61 21.85
C ASN A 62 -30.78 -5.57 22.98
N GLY A 63 -29.59 -5.09 23.38
CA GLY A 63 -29.44 -4.08 24.44
C GLY A 63 -29.63 -2.64 23.93
N ASP A 64 -28.83 -2.24 22.93
CA ASP A 64 -28.73 -0.86 22.43
C ASP A 64 -29.44 -0.66 21.06
N GLY A 65 -29.99 -1.74 20.49
CA GLY A 65 -30.66 -1.72 19.20
C GLY A 65 -32.17 -1.85 19.30
N ASN A 66 -32.82 -1.84 18.13
CA ASN A 66 -34.20 -2.21 17.98
C ASN A 66 -34.45 -2.96 16.67
N ALA A 67 -35.48 -3.81 16.67
CA ALA A 67 -35.95 -4.52 15.49
C ALA A 67 -37.39 -4.07 15.18
N HIS A 68 -37.67 -3.75 13.92
CA HIS A 68 -39.00 -3.34 13.49
C HIS A 68 -39.39 -4.05 12.19
N ALA A 69 -40.58 -4.65 12.17
CA ALA A 69 -41.14 -5.28 10.97
C ALA A 69 -41.58 -4.20 9.97
N LYS A 70 -41.10 -4.26 8.73
CA LYS A 70 -41.55 -3.35 7.66
C LYS A 70 -42.78 -3.93 6.97
N LYS A 71 -43.91 -3.23 7.07
CA LYS A 71 -45.07 -3.45 6.19
C LYS A 71 -44.79 -2.78 4.82
N PRO A 72 -45.21 -3.37 3.68
CA PRO A 72 -46.00 -4.59 3.52
C PRO A 72 -45.18 -5.90 3.33
N PHE A 73 -43.84 -5.84 3.22
CA PHE A 73 -43.01 -6.95 2.72
C PHE A 73 -42.51 -7.96 3.77
N HIS A 74 -43.09 -8.00 4.98
CA HIS A 74 -42.68 -8.90 6.08
C HIS A 74 -41.16 -8.94 6.41
N SER A 75 -40.40 -7.91 6.03
CA SER A 75 -38.95 -7.86 6.27
C SER A 75 -38.64 -7.20 7.62
N THR A 76 -37.78 -7.80 8.43
CA THR A 76 -37.37 -7.21 9.72
C THR A 76 -36.14 -6.34 9.54
N MET A 77 -36.26 -5.05 9.88
CA MET A 77 -35.13 -4.13 9.95
C MET A 77 -34.55 -4.13 11.36
N VAL A 78 -33.24 -4.31 11.47
CA VAL A 78 -32.50 -4.23 12.73
C VAL A 78 -31.57 -3.03 12.67
N ARG A 79 -31.54 -2.23 13.72
CA ARG A 79 -30.62 -1.10 13.84
C ARG A 79 -30.11 -0.93 15.27
N ALA A 80 -28.89 -0.46 15.42
CA ALA A 80 -28.35 0.02 16.68
C ALA A 80 -27.60 1.33 16.48
N SER A 81 -27.59 2.15 17.52
CA SER A 81 -27.00 3.48 17.47
C SER A 81 -25.82 3.60 18.43
N THR A 82 -24.74 4.23 17.98
CA THR A 82 -23.55 4.50 18.80
C THR A 82 -23.03 5.91 18.54
N GLY A 83 -22.42 6.52 19.55
CA GLY A 83 -21.68 7.78 19.42
C GLY A 83 -20.29 7.59 18.80
N SER A 84 -19.74 6.38 18.86
CA SER A 84 -18.39 6.10 18.34
C SER A 84 -18.42 5.71 16.86
N ARG A 85 -17.72 6.51 16.05
CA ARG A 85 -17.48 6.21 14.63
C ARG A 85 -16.73 4.89 14.48
N ILE A 86 -15.71 4.67 15.29
CA ILE A 86 -14.83 3.49 15.21
C ILE A 86 -15.65 2.22 15.51
N MET A 87 -16.40 2.23 16.62
CA MET A 87 -17.24 1.10 16.99
C MET A 87 -18.31 0.80 15.93
N SER A 88 -18.90 1.83 15.31
CA SER A 88 -19.89 1.63 14.24
C SER A 88 -19.30 0.89 13.03
N LEU A 89 -18.06 1.21 12.64
CA LEU A 89 -17.33 0.54 11.56
C LEU A 89 -16.97 -0.90 11.94
N GLN A 90 -16.54 -1.12 13.19
CA GLN A 90 -16.21 -2.46 13.70
C GLN A 90 -17.45 -3.38 13.76
N LEU A 91 -18.62 -2.85 14.16
CA LEU A 91 -19.88 -3.58 14.12
C LEU A 91 -20.28 -3.96 12.68
N GLN A 92 -20.16 -3.02 11.74
CA GLN A 92 -20.42 -3.27 10.33
C GLN A 92 -19.48 -4.36 9.78
N GLU A 93 -18.20 -4.34 10.16
CA GLU A 93 -17.22 -5.34 9.77
C GLU A 93 -17.56 -6.73 10.32
N MET A 94 -17.88 -6.84 11.62
CA MET A 94 -18.29 -8.11 12.23
C MET A 94 -19.56 -8.67 11.57
N LEU A 95 -20.53 -7.81 11.23
CA LEU A 95 -21.73 -8.20 10.50
C LEU A 95 -21.37 -8.75 9.10
N ALA A 96 -20.48 -8.08 8.37
CA ALA A 96 -20.03 -8.51 7.05
C ALA A 96 -19.29 -9.86 7.10
N ARG A 97 -18.42 -10.07 8.09
CA ARG A 97 -17.74 -11.36 8.34
C ARG A 97 -18.73 -12.50 8.63
N ASN A 98 -19.89 -12.17 9.19
CA ASN A 98 -21.00 -13.09 9.43
C ASN A 98 -22.03 -13.12 8.28
N GLY A 99 -21.65 -12.65 7.08
CA GLY A 99 -22.47 -12.74 5.88
C GLY A 99 -23.65 -11.76 5.82
N THR A 100 -23.66 -10.75 6.70
CA THR A 100 -24.73 -9.74 6.78
C THR A 100 -24.21 -8.39 6.29
N PHE A 101 -24.79 -7.87 5.21
CA PHE A 101 -24.48 -6.51 4.76
C PHE A 101 -25.24 -5.47 5.58
N ALA A 102 -24.50 -4.64 6.31
CA ALA A 102 -25.06 -3.52 7.07
C ALA A 102 -24.59 -2.17 6.51
N SER A 103 -25.45 -1.17 6.64
CA SER A 103 -25.16 0.22 6.28
C SER A 103 -24.99 1.06 7.54
N ILE A 104 -24.17 2.10 7.46
CA ILE A 104 -24.03 3.09 8.54
C ILE A 104 -24.65 4.40 8.06
N THR A 105 -25.68 4.85 8.77
CA THR A 105 -26.29 6.17 8.56
C THR A 105 -25.77 7.13 9.63
N VAL A 106 -25.29 8.30 9.21
CA VAL A 106 -24.83 9.33 10.14
C VAL A 106 -25.95 10.33 10.37
N ARG A 107 -26.45 10.41 11.61
CA ARG A 107 -27.34 11.48 12.05
C ARG A 107 -26.48 12.61 12.59
N LYS A 108 -26.48 13.75 11.89
CA LYS A 108 -25.67 14.91 12.28
C LYS A 108 -26.14 15.48 13.61
N GLY A 109 -25.15 15.83 14.45
CA GLY A 109 -25.35 16.52 15.71
C GLY A 109 -25.94 17.92 15.50
N GLY A 110 -26.49 18.49 16.57
CA GLY A 110 -27.12 19.81 16.55
C GLY A 110 -27.39 20.32 17.96
N ASN A 111 -27.85 21.57 18.06
CA ASN A 111 -28.22 22.15 19.35
C ASN A 111 -29.59 21.62 19.78
N SER A 112 -29.72 21.20 21.04
CA SER A 112 -31.01 20.89 21.64
C SER A 112 -31.19 21.63 22.96
N THR A 113 -32.35 22.25 23.10
CA THR A 113 -32.77 22.91 24.33
C THR A 113 -33.76 21.98 25.02
N THR A 114 -33.34 21.42 26.16
CA THR A 114 -34.24 20.77 27.13
C THR A 114 -34.54 21.82 28.21
N PRO A 115 -35.70 21.84 28.89
CA PRO A 115 -36.00 22.88 29.88
C PRO A 115 -34.84 23.06 30.89
N GLY A 116 -34.20 24.23 30.87
CA GLY A 116 -33.07 24.57 31.74
C GLY A 116 -31.66 24.17 31.28
N LYS A 117 -31.46 23.55 30.10
CA LYS A 117 -30.10 23.18 29.64
C LYS A 117 -29.95 23.22 28.10
N ASN A 118 -29.04 24.06 27.63
CA ASN A 118 -28.56 24.01 26.24
C ASN A 118 -27.51 22.91 26.11
N THR A 119 -27.75 21.95 25.23
CA THR A 119 -26.83 20.82 24.98
C THR A 119 -26.51 20.71 23.50
N LYS A 120 -25.22 20.59 23.17
CA LYS A 120 -24.74 20.33 21.82
C LYS A 120 -24.66 18.82 21.61
N ARG A 121 -25.54 18.27 20.78
CA ARG A 121 -25.51 16.85 20.41
C ARG A 121 -24.38 16.62 19.42
N LYS A 122 -23.55 15.60 19.65
CA LYS A 122 -22.54 15.11 18.69
C LYS A 122 -23.20 14.22 17.63
N ASP A 123 -22.47 13.91 16.57
CA ASP A 123 -22.90 12.97 15.52
C ASP A 123 -23.21 11.59 16.11
N GLN A 124 -24.26 10.96 15.59
CA GLN A 124 -24.68 9.61 15.96
C GLN A 124 -24.59 8.69 14.74
N TYR A 125 -24.01 7.50 14.93
CA TYR A 125 -23.81 6.50 13.89
C TYR A 125 -24.80 5.36 14.08
N ILE A 126 -25.64 5.13 13.09
CA ILE A 126 -26.70 4.12 13.12
C ILE A 126 -26.30 2.99 12.19
N VAL A 127 -25.91 1.85 12.77
CA VAL A 127 -25.64 0.61 12.04
C VAL A 127 -26.98 -0.08 11.81
N GLN A 128 -27.34 -0.35 10.55
CA GLN A 128 -28.63 -0.96 10.22
C GLN A 128 -28.53 -1.95 9.06
N TYR A 129 -29.30 -3.02 9.15
CA TYR A 129 -29.50 -3.99 8.08
C TYR A 129 -30.95 -4.49 8.06
N THR A 130 -31.35 -5.14 6.98
CA THR A 130 -32.66 -5.79 6.87
C THR A 130 -32.42 -7.27 6.65
N VAL A 131 -33.05 -8.10 7.47
CA VAL A 131 -32.94 -9.55 7.40
C VAL A 131 -33.39 -10.02 6.01
N ASP A 132 -32.57 -10.87 5.38
CA ASP A 132 -32.78 -11.47 4.05
C ASP A 132 -32.98 -10.50 2.87
N LYS A 133 -32.69 -9.21 3.05
CA LYS A 133 -32.81 -8.23 1.98
C LYS A 133 -31.60 -8.28 1.04
N LYS A 134 -31.86 -8.46 -0.26
CA LYS A 134 -30.90 -8.18 -1.33
C LYS A 134 -30.98 -6.69 -1.69
N TYR A 135 -29.86 -5.97 -1.59
CA TYR A 135 -29.78 -4.58 -2.05
C TYR A 135 -29.43 -4.59 -3.54
N SER A 136 -30.23 -3.89 -4.37
CA SER A 136 -30.03 -3.85 -5.83
C SER A 136 -28.64 -3.33 -6.24
N GLU A 137 -28.10 -2.39 -5.47
CA GLU A 137 -26.77 -1.81 -5.70
C GLU A 137 -25.61 -2.67 -5.16
N VAL A 138 -25.89 -3.65 -4.30
CA VAL A 138 -24.86 -4.49 -3.69
C VAL A 138 -24.86 -5.84 -4.38
N ARG A 139 -23.82 -6.14 -5.15
CA ARG A 139 -23.68 -7.47 -5.75
C ARG A 139 -23.02 -8.40 -4.73
N ARG A 140 -23.58 -9.59 -4.55
CA ARG A 140 -23.01 -10.64 -3.69
C ARG A 140 -22.46 -11.76 -4.56
N SER A 141 -21.21 -12.15 -4.33
CA SER A 141 -20.63 -13.36 -4.91
C SER A 141 -19.82 -14.07 -3.83
N ASN A 142 -20.11 -15.34 -3.58
CA ASN A 142 -19.50 -16.15 -2.51
C ASN A 142 -19.58 -15.42 -1.14
N ASN A 143 -18.41 -15.13 -0.55
CA ASN A 143 -18.22 -14.46 0.74
C ASN A 143 -17.89 -12.95 0.62
N ILE A 144 -18.16 -12.32 -0.53
CA ILE A 144 -17.77 -10.95 -0.82
C ILE A 144 -18.99 -10.10 -1.21
N PHE A 145 -19.00 -8.86 -0.74
CA PHE A 145 -19.94 -7.82 -1.13
C PHE A 145 -19.25 -6.79 -2.04
N TYR A 146 -19.79 -6.57 -3.23
CA TYR A 146 -19.38 -5.49 -4.12
C TYR A 146 -20.31 -4.30 -3.94
N VAL A 147 -19.76 -3.15 -3.56
CA VAL A 147 -20.51 -1.92 -3.35
C VAL A 147 -19.96 -0.83 -4.28
N PRO A 148 -20.80 -0.15 -5.08
CA PRO A 148 -20.34 0.92 -5.96
C PRO A 148 -19.85 2.13 -5.17
N ILE A 149 -18.80 2.78 -5.68
CA ILE A 149 -18.29 4.03 -5.12
C ILE A 149 -19.35 5.12 -5.38
N LYS A 150 -19.96 5.65 -4.31
CA LYS A 150 -21.00 6.68 -4.41
C LYS A 150 -20.45 8.10 -4.49
N LYS A 151 -19.30 8.35 -3.87
CA LYS A 151 -18.64 9.66 -3.84
C LYS A 151 -17.15 9.48 -3.61
N ILE A 152 -16.36 10.27 -4.33
CA ILE A 152 -14.93 10.42 -4.08
C ILE A 152 -14.72 11.83 -3.52
N SER A 153 -14.06 11.93 -2.37
CA SER A 153 -13.61 13.20 -1.80
C SER A 153 -12.09 13.21 -1.68
N ARG A 154 -11.50 14.40 -1.70
CA ARG A 154 -10.06 14.61 -1.55
C ARG A 154 -9.84 15.43 -0.29
N GLU A 155 -8.98 14.95 0.60
CA GLU A 155 -8.58 15.66 1.81
C GLU A 155 -7.06 15.85 1.76
N PRO A 156 -6.55 17.07 2.00
CA PRO A 156 -5.11 17.28 2.15
C PRO A 156 -4.57 16.44 3.31
N TYR A 157 -3.50 15.69 3.07
CA TYR A 157 -2.81 14.90 4.10
C TYR A 157 -1.37 15.37 4.20
N SER A 158 -0.91 15.66 5.42
CA SER A 158 0.43 16.16 5.71
C SER A 158 1.06 15.36 6.84
N ASP A 159 1.53 14.16 6.51
CA ASP A 159 2.33 13.29 7.39
C ASP A 159 3.03 12.22 6.54
N LEU A 160 3.83 11.35 7.16
CA LEU A 160 4.47 10.20 6.51
C LEU A 160 3.42 9.24 5.96
N VAL A 161 3.41 9.08 4.63
CA VAL A 161 2.63 8.05 3.95
C VAL A 161 3.40 6.75 4.01
N TYR A 162 3.08 5.91 5.00
CA TYR A 162 3.62 4.56 5.07
C TYR A 162 2.91 3.65 4.08
N ASN A 163 3.65 3.10 3.12
CA ASN A 163 3.18 1.93 2.37
C ASN A 163 3.28 0.73 3.31
N LEU A 164 2.14 0.15 3.69
CA LEU A 164 2.12 -1.00 4.60
C LEU A 164 2.50 -2.27 3.84
N GLU A 165 3.64 -2.86 4.18
CA GLU A 165 4.04 -4.21 3.74
C GLU A 165 3.66 -5.22 4.83
N VAL A 166 3.17 -6.39 4.44
CA VAL A 166 2.86 -7.48 5.37
C VAL A 166 3.56 -8.74 4.90
N SER A 167 4.26 -9.41 5.82
CA SER A 167 5.05 -10.61 5.53
C SER A 167 4.20 -11.86 5.20
N LYS A 168 2.86 -11.83 5.36
CA LYS A 168 1.92 -12.88 4.92
C LYS A 168 0.50 -12.34 4.58
N GLN A 169 -0.12 -12.98 3.58
CA GLN A 169 -1.48 -12.80 3.02
C GLN A 169 -1.91 -11.35 2.68
N ASN A 170 -1.96 -11.07 1.37
CA ASN A 170 -2.05 -9.74 0.76
C ASN A 170 -3.44 -9.10 0.77
N THR A 171 -4.04 -8.85 1.94
CA THR A 171 -5.09 -7.82 2.07
C THR A 171 -5.18 -7.42 3.54
N TYR A 172 -5.01 -6.13 3.86
CA TYR A 172 -5.50 -5.59 5.13
C TYR A 172 -6.62 -4.58 4.87
N LEU A 173 -7.59 -4.55 5.80
CA LEU A 173 -8.65 -3.57 5.88
C LEU A 173 -8.10 -2.31 6.56
N VAL A 174 -7.94 -1.20 5.84
CA VAL A 174 -7.86 0.13 6.48
C VAL A 174 -9.21 0.82 6.30
N LYS A 175 -9.90 1.08 7.41
CA LYS A 175 -11.10 1.93 7.52
C LYS A 175 -12.04 1.87 6.30
N GLY A 176 -12.52 0.67 5.95
CA GLY A 176 -13.57 0.50 4.93
C GLY A 176 -13.11 0.63 3.48
N PHE A 177 -11.80 0.62 3.20
CA PHE A 177 -11.23 0.49 1.85
C PHE A 177 -10.14 -0.59 1.84
N ALA A 178 -10.02 -1.31 0.73
CA ALA A 178 -8.91 -2.22 0.49
C ALA A 178 -7.72 -1.40 -0.03
N VAL A 179 -6.59 -1.44 0.69
CA VAL A 179 -5.31 -0.99 0.14
C VAL A 179 -4.59 -2.24 -0.35
N HIS A 180 -4.35 -2.29 -1.65
CA HIS A 180 -3.79 -3.45 -2.33
C HIS A 180 -2.30 -3.20 -2.57
N ASN A 181 -1.48 -3.52 -1.57
CA ASN A 181 -0.08 -3.83 -1.82
C ASN A 181 -0.02 -5.30 -2.24
N CYS A 182 0.51 -5.53 -3.42
CA CYS A 182 0.38 -6.82 -4.08
C CYS A 182 1.74 -7.42 -4.40
N THR A 183 1.93 -8.58 -3.80
CA THR A 183 2.93 -9.58 -4.10
C THR A 183 2.10 -10.81 -4.46
N ALA A 184 1.89 -11.10 -5.75
CA ALA A 184 0.95 -12.16 -6.13
C ALA A 184 1.45 -13.55 -5.65
N PRO A 185 0.62 -14.37 -4.98
CA PRO A 185 0.90 -15.80 -4.86
C PRO A 185 1.03 -16.43 -6.26
N ARG A 186 1.66 -17.61 -6.35
CA ARG A 186 1.70 -18.41 -7.58
C ARG A 186 0.26 -18.72 -8.02
N TYR A 187 -0.26 -17.94 -8.95
CA TYR A 187 -1.49 -18.27 -9.66
C TYR A 187 -1.10 -19.05 -10.92
N ASP A 188 -1.73 -20.21 -11.13
CA ASP A 188 -1.64 -20.97 -12.40
C ASP A 188 -2.24 -20.21 -13.58
N LYS A 189 -2.93 -19.09 -13.34
CA LYS A 189 -3.49 -18.20 -14.36
C LYS A 189 -2.73 -16.88 -14.41
N ASN A 190 -2.50 -16.40 -15.63
CA ASN A 190 -1.92 -15.08 -15.87
C ASN A 190 -2.78 -13.99 -15.19
N SER A 191 -2.14 -13.02 -14.56
CA SER A 191 -2.80 -11.89 -13.91
C SER A 191 -2.19 -10.56 -14.34
N LEU A 192 -3.00 -9.51 -14.40
CA LEU A 192 -2.57 -8.16 -14.78
C LEU A 192 -2.58 -7.25 -13.55
N HIS A 193 -1.46 -6.61 -13.27
CA HIS A 193 -1.33 -5.51 -12.34
C HIS A 193 -1.13 -4.22 -13.13
N SER A 194 -2.12 -3.33 -13.07
CA SER A 194 -2.05 -1.99 -13.66
C SER A 194 -2.37 -0.96 -12.58
N ALA A 195 -1.33 -0.37 -12.01
CA ALA A 195 -1.44 0.69 -11.01
C ALA A 195 -1.22 2.05 -11.65
N ILE A 196 -1.96 3.05 -11.17
CA ILE A 196 -1.77 4.46 -11.55
C ILE A 196 -1.35 5.22 -10.30
N VAL A 197 -0.21 5.89 -10.37
CA VAL A 197 0.31 6.74 -9.30
C VAL A 197 0.50 8.15 -9.85
N GLU A 198 -0.16 9.12 -9.22
CA GLU A 198 0.05 10.54 -9.47
C GLU A 198 0.53 11.23 -8.21
N ILE A 199 1.64 11.95 -8.31
CA ILE A 199 2.25 12.71 -7.23
C ILE A 199 2.29 14.18 -7.63
N TYR A 200 1.92 15.06 -6.72
CA TYR A 200 1.98 16.51 -6.92
C TYR A 200 2.90 17.09 -5.83
N VAL A 201 4.16 17.37 -6.19
CA VAL A 201 5.15 17.94 -5.27
C VAL A 201 5.04 19.46 -5.37
N LYS A 202 4.49 20.07 -4.32
CA LYS A 202 4.23 21.51 -4.27
C LYS A 202 5.50 22.31 -4.04
N LYS A 203 5.41 23.63 -4.23
CA LYS A 203 6.52 24.56 -4.06
C LYS A 203 7.26 24.32 -2.73
N ASN A 204 8.59 24.24 -2.78
CA ASN A 204 9.49 23.94 -1.65
C ASN A 204 9.24 22.59 -0.95
N ALA A 205 8.44 21.69 -1.53
CA ALA A 205 8.18 20.38 -0.94
C ALA A 205 9.14 19.31 -1.48
N LYS A 206 9.34 18.26 -0.68
CA LYS A 206 10.10 17.07 -1.06
C LYS A 206 9.21 15.84 -0.95
N ALA A 207 9.25 14.97 -1.95
CA ALA A 207 8.57 13.69 -1.95
C ALA A 207 9.54 12.58 -2.37
N ARG A 208 9.59 11.50 -1.56
CA ARG A 208 10.30 10.27 -1.89
C ARG A 208 9.30 9.14 -2.06
N TYR A 209 9.38 8.45 -3.18
CA TYR A 209 8.55 7.29 -3.48
C TYR A 209 9.45 6.07 -3.69
N THR A 210 9.39 5.15 -2.74
CA THR A 210 10.12 3.88 -2.79
C THR A 210 9.17 2.73 -3.11
N SER A 211 9.52 1.90 -4.09
CA SER A 211 8.73 0.72 -4.48
C SER A 211 9.64 -0.42 -4.88
N VAL A 212 9.72 -1.43 -4.03
CA VAL A 212 10.32 -2.73 -4.35
C VAL A 212 9.19 -3.70 -4.65
N GLN A 213 9.28 -4.40 -5.77
CA GLN A 213 8.23 -5.29 -6.26
C GLN A 213 8.85 -6.65 -6.56
N ASN A 214 8.20 -7.71 -6.06
CA ASN A 214 8.54 -9.09 -6.38
C ASN A 214 7.27 -9.84 -6.76
N TRP A 215 7.12 -10.16 -8.04
CA TRP A 215 5.91 -10.77 -8.57
C TRP A 215 6.13 -12.22 -8.96
N SER A 216 5.08 -13.05 -8.88
CA SER A 216 5.12 -14.36 -9.53
C SER A 216 5.29 -14.22 -11.05
N LYS A 217 5.93 -15.21 -11.68
CA LYS A 217 6.19 -15.23 -13.14
C LYS A 217 4.92 -15.29 -14.01
N SER A 218 3.72 -15.33 -13.43
CA SER A 218 2.44 -15.25 -14.15
C SER A 218 1.83 -13.84 -14.17
N VAL A 219 2.49 -12.85 -13.56
CA VAL A 219 1.98 -11.46 -13.50
C VAL A 219 2.53 -10.61 -14.64
N TYR A 220 1.65 -9.88 -15.31
CA TYR A 220 1.98 -8.73 -16.16
C TYR A 220 1.90 -7.46 -15.29
N ASN A 221 2.99 -6.73 -15.17
CA ASN A 221 3.12 -5.56 -14.31
C ASN A 221 3.27 -4.30 -15.18
N MET A 222 2.21 -3.51 -15.30
CA MET A 222 2.14 -2.34 -16.18
C MET A 222 1.72 -1.06 -15.44
N PRO A 223 2.48 -0.62 -14.41
CA PRO A 223 2.17 0.59 -13.67
C PRO A 223 2.52 1.87 -14.43
N THR A 224 1.65 2.87 -14.35
CA THR A 224 1.90 4.23 -14.80
C THR A 224 2.14 5.13 -13.59
N LYS A 225 3.36 5.68 -13.46
CA LYS A 225 3.73 6.56 -12.35
C LYS A 225 4.14 7.94 -12.88
N ARG A 226 3.58 9.01 -12.30
CA ARG A 226 3.83 10.39 -12.73
C ARG A 226 3.95 11.32 -11.53
N ALA A 227 4.92 12.24 -11.58
CA ALA A 227 5.05 13.34 -10.65
C ALA A 227 5.00 14.69 -11.39
N TRP A 228 4.25 15.63 -10.82
CA TRP A 228 4.31 17.05 -11.14
C TRP A 228 5.15 17.74 -10.08
N VAL A 229 6.21 18.43 -10.50
CA VAL A 229 7.19 19.03 -9.57
C VAL A 229 7.19 20.55 -9.76
N ASP A 230 6.71 21.25 -8.74
CA ASP A 230 6.60 22.71 -8.70
C ASP A 230 7.94 23.38 -8.35
N GLU A 231 7.93 24.71 -8.22
CA GLU A 231 9.14 25.52 -8.00
C GLU A 231 9.90 25.07 -6.74
N ASN A 232 11.22 24.90 -6.87
CA ASN A 232 12.11 24.49 -5.79
C ASN A 232 11.67 23.18 -5.08
N ALA A 233 10.90 22.35 -5.76
CA ALA A 233 10.39 21.09 -5.25
C ALA A 233 11.26 19.92 -5.70
N GLN A 234 11.29 18.84 -4.91
CA GLN A 234 12.18 17.70 -5.11
C GLN A 234 11.39 16.39 -5.16
N MET A 235 11.58 15.61 -6.23
CA MET A 235 10.97 14.29 -6.38
C MET A 235 12.05 13.20 -6.43
N GLU A 236 11.95 12.19 -5.57
CA GLU A 236 12.88 11.06 -5.54
C GLU A 236 12.13 9.76 -5.81
N TRP A 237 12.47 9.09 -6.92
CA TRP A 237 11.97 7.75 -7.24
C TRP A 237 13.04 6.72 -6.90
N VAL A 238 12.67 5.74 -6.07
CA VAL A 238 13.51 4.58 -5.77
C VAL A 238 12.72 3.33 -6.08
N GLY A 239 13.22 2.48 -6.98
CA GLY A 239 12.49 1.35 -7.53
C GLY A 239 13.31 0.08 -7.62
N GLY A 240 12.69 -1.05 -7.29
CA GLY A 240 13.23 -2.40 -7.53
C GLY A 240 12.17 -3.25 -8.21
N SER A 241 12.48 -3.80 -9.40
CA SER A 241 11.56 -4.61 -10.20
C SER A 241 12.07 -6.04 -10.34
N LEU A 242 11.58 -6.94 -9.48
CA LEU A 242 11.91 -8.36 -9.43
C LEU A 242 10.70 -9.24 -9.82
N GLY A 243 10.94 -10.44 -10.31
CA GLY A 243 9.87 -11.39 -10.67
C GLY A 243 9.06 -10.98 -11.91
N SER A 244 7.75 -11.23 -11.95
CA SER A 244 6.80 -10.93 -13.07
C SER A 244 7.14 -11.59 -14.41
N LYS A 245 6.14 -11.89 -15.24
CA LYS A 245 6.39 -12.29 -16.63
C LYS A 245 6.92 -11.14 -17.46
N VAL A 246 6.22 -10.01 -17.38
CA VAL A 246 6.49 -8.79 -18.13
C VAL A 246 6.35 -7.63 -17.17
N THR A 247 7.34 -6.74 -17.13
CA THR A 247 7.22 -5.43 -16.48
C THR A 247 7.39 -4.33 -17.52
N MET A 248 6.47 -3.35 -17.51
CA MET A 248 6.59 -2.10 -18.24
C MET A 248 6.40 -0.94 -17.26
N LEU A 249 7.49 -0.25 -16.89
CA LEU A 249 7.47 0.77 -15.86
C LEU A 249 8.36 1.97 -16.22
N TYR A 250 7.75 3.15 -16.29
CA TYR A 250 8.43 4.41 -16.66
C TYR A 250 8.02 5.56 -15.73
N PRO A 251 8.54 5.65 -14.49
CA PRO A 251 8.24 6.78 -13.62
C PRO A 251 8.66 8.08 -14.31
N SER A 252 7.71 9.01 -14.39
CA SER A 252 7.86 10.23 -15.17
C SER A 252 7.81 11.45 -14.26
N SER A 253 8.84 12.29 -14.31
CA SER A 253 8.91 13.57 -13.60
C SER A 253 8.72 14.73 -14.55
N TYR A 254 7.68 15.53 -14.30
CA TYR A 254 7.37 16.76 -15.03
C TYR A 254 7.84 17.95 -14.21
N LEU A 255 9.04 18.44 -14.52
CA LEU A 255 9.71 19.55 -13.82
C LEU A 255 9.18 20.87 -14.39
N ARG A 256 8.11 21.38 -13.80
CA ARG A 256 7.36 22.54 -14.33
C ARG A 256 7.59 23.85 -13.59
N GLY A 257 8.23 23.80 -12.42
CA GLY A 257 8.66 24.99 -11.69
C GLY A 257 10.16 25.23 -11.79
N ALA A 258 10.58 26.49 -11.69
CA ALA A 258 12.00 26.83 -11.65
C ALA A 258 12.69 26.13 -10.47
N TYR A 259 13.95 25.70 -10.66
CA TYR A 259 14.73 24.98 -9.64
C TYR A 259 14.12 23.65 -9.17
N ALA A 260 13.10 23.12 -9.87
CA ALA A 260 12.58 21.79 -9.59
C ALA A 260 13.63 20.71 -9.88
N SER A 261 13.70 19.69 -9.02
CA SER A 261 14.63 18.57 -9.19
C SER A 261 13.95 17.21 -9.14
N ALA A 262 14.51 16.24 -9.86
CA ALA A 262 14.10 14.85 -9.77
C ALA A 262 15.28 13.87 -9.78
N SER A 263 15.24 12.88 -8.88
CA SER A 263 16.12 11.72 -8.95
C SER A 263 15.30 10.46 -9.25
N ASN A 264 15.90 9.56 -10.01
CA ASN A 264 15.33 8.26 -10.32
C ASN A 264 16.41 7.19 -10.20
N LEU A 265 16.19 6.24 -9.31
CA LEU A 265 17.08 5.13 -9.03
C LEU A 265 16.27 3.85 -9.20
N ASN A 266 16.56 3.09 -10.24
CA ASN A 266 15.81 1.89 -10.57
C ASN A 266 16.73 0.68 -10.74
N VAL A 267 16.33 -0.44 -10.14
CA VAL A 267 16.95 -1.75 -10.38
C VAL A 267 15.95 -2.69 -11.03
N ALA A 268 16.39 -3.41 -12.06
CA ALA A 268 15.64 -4.49 -12.68
C ALA A 268 16.43 -5.80 -12.64
N LEU A 269 15.82 -6.86 -12.13
CA LEU A 269 16.36 -8.22 -12.20
C LEU A 269 15.48 -9.04 -13.15
N ALA A 270 16.04 -9.45 -14.28
CA ALA A 270 15.40 -10.29 -15.27
C ALA A 270 15.97 -11.72 -15.16
N GLY A 271 15.21 -12.64 -14.60
CA GLY A 271 15.55 -14.07 -14.56
C GLY A 271 14.78 -14.88 -15.61
N ALA A 272 14.85 -16.21 -15.51
CA ALA A 272 14.31 -17.08 -16.55
C ALA A 272 12.85 -16.80 -16.98
N GLY A 273 12.62 -16.64 -18.28
CA GLY A 273 11.32 -16.42 -18.90
C GLY A 273 10.69 -15.06 -18.58
N THR A 274 11.46 -14.11 -18.06
CA THR A 274 10.97 -12.77 -17.68
C THR A 274 11.51 -11.67 -18.60
N TYR A 275 10.66 -10.67 -18.83
CA TYR A 275 10.96 -9.50 -19.65
C TYR A 275 10.74 -8.22 -18.85
N LYS A 276 11.77 -7.38 -18.76
CA LYS A 276 11.78 -6.15 -17.96
C LYS A 276 12.03 -4.95 -18.86
N ASP A 277 10.99 -4.25 -19.28
CA ASP A 277 11.12 -2.96 -19.96
C ASP A 277 10.88 -1.85 -18.94
N THR A 278 11.96 -1.39 -18.34
CA THR A 278 11.96 -0.39 -17.28
C THR A 278 12.74 0.83 -17.70
N GLY A 279 12.46 1.98 -17.09
CA GLY A 279 13.28 3.16 -17.30
C GLY A 279 12.71 4.34 -16.57
N ALA A 280 12.93 5.53 -17.10
CA ALA A 280 12.49 6.77 -16.48
C ALA A 280 12.24 7.84 -17.53
N LYS A 281 11.38 8.81 -17.19
CA LYS A 281 11.18 10.00 -18.02
C LYS A 281 11.45 11.26 -17.19
N ALA A 282 12.33 12.12 -17.67
CA ALA A 282 12.57 13.44 -17.09
C ALA A 282 12.21 14.50 -18.14
N LEU A 283 11.18 15.29 -17.85
CA LEU A 283 10.72 16.36 -18.74
C LEU A 283 10.93 17.70 -18.05
N HIS A 284 11.82 18.52 -18.61
CA HIS A 284 12.16 19.84 -18.12
C HIS A 284 11.33 20.89 -18.88
N PHE A 285 10.51 21.65 -18.15
CA PHE A 285 9.65 22.71 -18.70
C PHE A 285 10.00 24.11 -18.16
N ALA A 286 10.89 24.20 -17.18
CA ALA A 286 11.22 25.41 -16.46
C ALA A 286 12.74 25.58 -16.28
N PRO A 287 13.23 26.81 -16.08
CA PRO A 287 14.65 27.09 -15.97
C PRO A 287 15.27 26.51 -14.68
N HIS A 288 16.58 26.28 -14.72
CA HIS A 288 17.40 25.76 -13.62
C HIS A 288 16.92 24.42 -13.04
N THR A 289 16.18 23.64 -13.82
CA THR A 289 15.70 22.33 -13.40
C THR A 289 16.80 21.27 -13.48
N THR A 290 16.81 20.33 -12.54
CA THR A 290 17.85 19.28 -12.49
C THR A 290 17.26 17.88 -12.47
N SER A 291 17.88 16.94 -13.16
CA SER A 291 17.50 15.53 -13.07
C SER A 291 18.69 14.58 -13.03
N LYS A 292 18.52 13.46 -12.32
CA LYS A 292 19.48 12.36 -12.26
C LYS A 292 18.76 11.04 -12.40
N ILE A 293 19.09 10.25 -13.42
CA ILE A 293 18.54 8.94 -13.68
C ILE A 293 19.68 7.93 -13.58
N ILE A 294 19.59 6.99 -12.63
CA ILE A 294 20.46 5.83 -12.52
C ILE A 294 19.58 4.60 -12.70
N ALA A 295 19.86 3.81 -13.72
CA ALA A 295 19.19 2.56 -13.97
C ALA A 295 20.20 1.42 -14.00
N LYS A 296 20.01 0.44 -13.13
CA LYS A 296 20.80 -0.79 -13.11
C LYS A 296 19.96 -1.98 -13.51
N SER A 297 20.50 -2.83 -14.36
CA SER A 297 19.84 -4.05 -14.81
C SER A 297 20.75 -5.25 -14.63
N ILE A 298 20.16 -6.36 -14.21
CA ILE A 298 20.83 -7.66 -14.11
C ILE A 298 20.00 -8.66 -14.89
N SER A 299 20.62 -9.36 -15.83
CA SER A 299 19.98 -10.39 -16.64
C SER A 299 20.62 -11.75 -16.36
N VAL A 300 19.77 -12.76 -16.13
CA VAL A 300 20.12 -14.13 -15.75
C VAL A 300 19.29 -15.10 -16.57
N ASP A 301 19.84 -16.28 -16.87
CA ASP A 301 19.24 -17.31 -17.72
C ASP A 301 18.89 -16.72 -19.10
N ASP A 302 17.68 -16.92 -19.59
CA ASP A 302 17.13 -16.30 -20.81
C ASP A 302 16.43 -14.94 -20.53
N GLY A 303 16.63 -14.38 -19.34
CA GLY A 303 16.04 -13.13 -18.89
C GLY A 303 16.44 -11.94 -19.76
N LYS A 304 15.46 -11.09 -20.07
CA LYS A 304 15.64 -9.91 -20.93
C LYS A 304 15.36 -8.64 -20.16
N ALA A 305 16.40 -7.83 -19.96
CA ALA A 305 16.28 -6.48 -19.42
C ALA A 305 16.34 -5.45 -20.55
N ILE A 306 15.53 -4.42 -20.44
CA ILE A 306 15.51 -3.29 -21.35
C ILE A 306 15.41 -2.03 -20.53
N TYR A 307 16.40 -1.15 -20.70
CA TYR A 307 16.28 0.23 -20.30
C TYR A 307 15.60 1.04 -21.41
N ARG A 308 14.55 1.79 -21.07
CA ARG A 308 13.91 2.75 -21.97
C ARG A 308 13.74 4.10 -21.29
N GLY A 309 14.55 5.06 -21.71
CA GLY A 309 14.58 6.41 -21.16
C GLY A 309 13.91 7.45 -22.06
N LEU A 310 13.35 8.50 -21.47
CA LEU A 310 13.06 9.76 -22.15
C LEU A 310 13.62 10.91 -21.33
N LEU A 311 14.67 11.56 -21.81
CA LEU A 311 15.08 12.87 -21.34
C LEU A 311 14.56 13.90 -22.34
N ARG A 312 13.75 14.86 -21.88
CA ARG A 312 13.29 15.96 -22.72
C ARG A 312 13.53 17.29 -22.04
N ILE A 313 14.34 18.13 -22.66
CA ILE A 313 14.56 19.51 -22.24
C ILE A 313 13.86 20.43 -23.24
N ASN A 314 12.72 21.02 -22.82
CA ASN A 314 11.95 21.89 -23.69
C ASN A 314 12.59 23.27 -23.82
N LYS A 315 12.28 23.96 -24.92
CA LYS A 315 12.65 25.36 -25.13
C LYS A 315 12.16 26.22 -23.96
N GLY A 316 13.03 27.06 -23.39
CA GLY A 316 12.74 27.88 -22.22
C GLY A 316 13.07 27.22 -20.88
N ALA A 317 13.52 25.95 -20.88
CA ALA A 317 14.12 25.32 -19.70
C ALA A 317 15.60 25.71 -19.57
N GLU A 318 15.85 27.01 -19.46
CA GLU A 318 17.20 27.57 -19.48
C GLU A 318 18.07 27.00 -18.36
N TYR A 319 19.33 26.69 -18.66
CA TYR A 319 20.30 26.12 -17.73
C TYR A 319 19.86 24.82 -17.04
N ALA A 320 18.93 24.07 -17.66
CA ALA A 320 18.56 22.75 -17.17
C ALA A 320 19.75 21.78 -17.22
N LYS A 321 19.85 20.91 -16.21
CA LYS A 321 20.91 19.91 -16.11
C LYS A 321 20.34 18.50 -15.96
N SER A 322 20.90 17.54 -16.69
CA SER A 322 20.50 16.13 -16.57
C SER A 322 21.69 15.19 -16.62
N HIS A 323 21.68 14.14 -15.79
CA HIS A 323 22.63 13.03 -15.87
C HIS A 323 21.87 11.72 -15.97
N VAL A 324 22.16 10.91 -16.99
CA VAL A 324 21.56 9.59 -17.19
C VAL A 324 22.66 8.55 -17.21
N GLN A 325 22.56 7.55 -16.32
CA GLN A 325 23.49 6.44 -16.19
C GLN A 325 22.72 5.12 -16.28
N CYS A 326 23.11 4.29 -17.24
CA CYS A 326 22.50 2.99 -17.48
C CYS A 326 23.55 1.89 -17.38
N ASP A 327 23.53 1.12 -16.29
CA ASP A 327 24.47 0.01 -16.12
C ASP A 327 23.74 -1.33 -16.27
N ALA A 328 24.30 -2.25 -17.04
CA ALA A 328 23.77 -3.59 -17.22
C ALA A 328 24.82 -4.64 -16.86
N LEU A 329 24.40 -5.68 -16.14
CA LEU A 329 25.22 -6.83 -15.80
C LEU A 329 24.57 -8.11 -16.36
N LEU A 330 25.27 -8.77 -17.26
CA LEU A 330 24.86 -10.07 -17.82
C LEU A 330 25.57 -11.20 -17.06
N ILE A 331 24.80 -12.16 -16.56
CA ILE A 331 25.33 -13.23 -15.71
C ILE A 331 25.76 -14.45 -16.55
N ASN A 332 25.07 -14.75 -17.63
CA ASN A 332 25.31 -15.90 -18.52
C ASN A 332 25.11 -15.52 -19.99
N ASP A 333 25.55 -16.38 -20.91
CA ASP A 333 25.55 -16.13 -22.36
C ASP A 333 24.16 -15.97 -22.99
N GLU A 334 23.13 -16.61 -22.43
CA GLU A 334 21.76 -16.56 -22.98
C GLU A 334 21.02 -15.27 -22.58
N SER A 335 21.51 -14.59 -21.55
CA SER A 335 20.87 -13.40 -21.01
C SER A 335 21.13 -12.19 -21.91
N SER A 336 20.18 -11.26 -21.95
CA SER A 336 20.33 -10.06 -22.78
C SER A 336 19.89 -8.79 -22.07
N SER A 337 20.55 -7.68 -22.43
CA SER A 337 20.18 -6.33 -21.99
C SER A 337 20.21 -5.38 -23.18
N TYR A 338 19.19 -4.52 -23.29
CA TYR A 338 19.10 -3.51 -24.33
C TYR A 338 18.88 -2.13 -23.71
N THR A 339 19.50 -1.10 -24.28
CA THR A 339 19.35 0.28 -23.82
C THR A 339 18.82 1.12 -24.97
N TYR A 340 17.60 1.65 -24.82
CA TYR A 340 16.94 2.54 -25.78
C TYR A 340 16.79 3.93 -25.17
N PRO A 341 17.84 4.78 -25.26
CA PRO A 341 17.77 6.15 -24.79
C PRO A 341 17.01 7.03 -25.80
N HIS A 342 16.28 8.01 -25.29
CA HIS A 342 15.67 9.05 -26.11
C HIS A 342 15.91 10.41 -25.46
N ASP A 343 16.84 11.17 -26.03
CA ASP A 343 17.28 12.45 -25.49
C ASP A 343 16.87 13.56 -26.47
N GLU A 344 15.88 14.37 -26.07
CA GLU A 344 15.32 15.47 -26.85
C GLU A 344 15.70 16.81 -26.21
N ILE A 345 16.72 17.49 -26.75
CA ILE A 345 17.22 18.76 -26.21
C ILE A 345 16.85 19.91 -27.13
N TYR A 346 15.92 20.76 -26.70
CA TYR A 346 15.42 21.90 -27.48
C TYR A 346 15.91 23.25 -26.97
N ASP A 347 16.63 23.30 -25.84
CA ASP A 347 17.19 24.52 -25.27
C ASP A 347 18.74 24.52 -25.37
N PRO A 348 19.36 25.56 -25.96
CA PRO A 348 20.81 25.60 -26.19
C PRO A 348 21.63 25.83 -24.92
N THR A 349 21.01 26.28 -23.82
CA THR A 349 21.72 26.57 -22.56
C THR A 349 21.79 25.35 -21.63
N ALA A 350 21.14 24.24 -22.00
CA ALA A 350 21.07 23.04 -21.20
C ALA A 350 22.37 22.22 -21.26
N THR A 351 22.63 21.49 -20.17
CA THR A 351 23.74 20.55 -20.07
C THR A 351 23.19 19.16 -19.78
N PHE A 352 23.60 18.15 -20.54
CA PHE A 352 23.21 16.78 -20.26
C PHE A 352 24.37 15.81 -20.51
N ALA A 353 24.35 14.70 -19.79
CA ALA A 353 25.23 13.57 -20.03
C ALA A 353 24.41 12.28 -20.02
N HIS A 354 24.75 11.37 -20.93
CA HIS A 354 24.20 10.03 -21.00
C HIS A 354 25.36 9.04 -21.08
N GLU A 355 25.44 8.14 -20.10
CA GLU A 355 26.39 7.02 -20.10
C GLU A 355 25.64 5.69 -20.01
N ALA A 356 26.11 4.71 -20.77
CA ALA A 356 25.59 3.36 -20.73
C ALA A 356 26.74 2.35 -20.73
N THR A 357 26.76 1.46 -19.75
CA THR A 357 27.77 0.42 -19.60
C THR A 357 27.12 -0.95 -19.58
N VAL A 358 27.73 -1.92 -20.26
CA VAL A 358 27.31 -3.33 -20.20
C VAL A 358 28.52 -4.14 -19.78
N GLY A 359 28.40 -4.80 -18.64
CA GLY A 359 29.39 -5.70 -18.08
C GLY A 359 28.91 -7.15 -18.13
N ARG A 360 29.87 -8.06 -18.11
CA ARG A 360 29.67 -9.48 -17.82
C ARG A 360 30.46 -9.81 -16.56
N ILE A 361 29.99 -10.78 -15.79
CA ILE A 361 30.82 -11.31 -14.70
C ILE A 361 32.05 -11.98 -15.31
N GLY A 362 33.24 -11.52 -14.91
CA GLY A 362 34.49 -12.07 -15.40
C GLY A 362 34.75 -13.45 -14.82
N THR A 363 35.22 -14.38 -15.66
CA THR A 363 35.69 -15.70 -15.20
C THR A 363 36.83 -15.57 -14.19
N GLU A 364 37.69 -14.55 -14.32
CA GLU A 364 38.77 -14.26 -13.37
C GLU A 364 38.25 -13.82 -12.00
N GLU A 365 37.22 -12.96 -11.95
CA GLU A 365 36.62 -12.49 -10.70
C GLU A 365 35.96 -13.65 -9.94
N LEU A 366 35.20 -14.49 -10.66
CA LEU A 366 34.62 -15.71 -10.11
C LEU A 366 35.69 -16.68 -9.63
N THR A 367 36.73 -16.92 -10.44
CA THR A 367 37.82 -17.84 -10.09
C THR A 367 38.58 -17.33 -8.86
N TYR A 368 38.83 -16.03 -8.78
CA TYR A 368 39.47 -15.40 -7.62
C TYR A 368 38.64 -15.60 -6.35
N LEU A 369 37.34 -15.32 -6.40
CA LEU A 369 36.44 -15.49 -5.24
C LEU A 369 36.29 -16.96 -4.83
N ARG A 370 36.18 -17.87 -5.81
CA ARG A 370 36.16 -19.33 -5.56
C ARG A 370 37.46 -19.83 -4.95
N SER A 371 38.61 -19.28 -5.37
CA SER A 371 39.92 -19.61 -4.76
C SER A 371 40.01 -19.22 -3.28
N ARG A 372 39.15 -18.28 -2.81
CA ARG A 372 39.02 -17.90 -1.40
C ARG A 372 38.01 -18.74 -0.62
N GLY A 373 37.51 -19.82 -1.23
CA GLY A 373 36.60 -20.77 -0.59
C GLY A 373 35.11 -20.43 -0.71
N LEU A 374 34.75 -19.43 -1.52
CA LEU A 374 33.34 -19.14 -1.80
C LEU A 374 32.79 -20.13 -2.82
N SER A 375 31.52 -20.52 -2.63
CA SER A 375 30.77 -21.20 -3.68
C SER A 375 30.60 -20.27 -4.89
N GLU A 376 30.35 -20.84 -6.07
CA GLU A 376 30.09 -20.02 -7.27
C GLU A 376 28.84 -19.15 -7.10
N GLU A 377 27.83 -19.65 -6.40
CA GLU A 377 26.61 -18.91 -6.05
C GLU A 377 26.90 -17.73 -5.12
N ASP A 378 27.72 -17.93 -4.09
CA ASP A 378 28.10 -16.87 -3.15
C ASP A 378 29.01 -15.84 -3.82
N ALA A 379 29.95 -16.27 -4.67
CA ALA A 379 30.83 -15.40 -5.44
C ALA A 379 30.01 -14.51 -6.40
N SER A 380 29.12 -15.10 -7.19
CA SER A 380 28.24 -14.38 -8.12
C SER A 380 27.34 -13.41 -7.37
N SER A 381 26.72 -13.86 -6.27
CA SER A 381 25.91 -13.00 -5.41
C SER A 381 26.71 -11.80 -4.90
N MET A 382 27.96 -11.99 -4.47
CA MET A 382 28.79 -10.91 -3.95
C MET A 382 29.15 -9.88 -5.03
N ILE A 383 29.46 -10.31 -6.25
CA ILE A 383 29.71 -9.41 -7.39
C ILE A 383 28.44 -8.60 -7.72
N VAL A 384 27.29 -9.27 -7.81
CA VAL A 384 26.00 -8.61 -8.07
C VAL A 384 25.64 -7.61 -6.98
N LEU A 385 25.90 -7.93 -5.71
CA LEU A 385 25.67 -7.01 -4.60
C LEU A 385 26.60 -5.80 -4.63
N GLY A 386 27.87 -5.99 -4.99
CA GLY A 386 28.80 -4.88 -5.21
C GLY A 386 28.36 -3.96 -6.35
N PHE A 387 27.84 -4.54 -7.44
CA PHE A 387 27.29 -3.79 -8.57
C PHE A 387 26.06 -2.93 -8.18
N LEU A 388 25.28 -3.35 -7.18
CA LEU A 388 24.09 -2.67 -6.70
C LEU A 388 24.33 -1.77 -5.49
N ASP A 389 25.56 -1.65 -4.97
CA ASP A 389 25.85 -1.00 -3.68
C ASP A 389 25.34 0.44 -3.58
N ASP A 390 25.53 1.24 -4.62
CA ASP A 390 25.01 2.62 -4.73
C ASP A 390 23.48 2.69 -4.63
N VAL A 391 22.77 1.69 -5.16
CA VAL A 391 21.31 1.58 -5.04
C VAL A 391 20.91 1.13 -3.65
N MET A 392 21.61 0.15 -3.11
CA MET A 392 21.31 -0.47 -1.82
C MET A 392 21.43 0.55 -0.67
N ARG A 393 22.35 1.51 -0.77
CA ARG A 393 22.50 2.62 0.19
C ARG A 393 21.31 3.58 0.23
N GLU A 394 20.56 3.67 -0.86
CA GLU A 394 19.40 4.57 -1.00
C GLU A 394 18.07 3.88 -0.67
N ILE A 395 18.08 2.59 -0.40
CA ILE A 395 16.89 1.82 -0.08
C ILE A 395 16.82 1.62 1.45
N PRO A 396 15.64 1.75 2.09
CA PRO A 396 15.50 1.45 3.52
C PRO A 396 15.95 0.02 3.84
N MET A 397 16.51 -0.17 5.04
CA MET A 397 17.18 -1.40 5.45
C MET A 397 16.32 -2.65 5.27
N GLU A 398 15.02 -2.55 5.54
CA GLU A 398 14.07 -3.66 5.42
C GLU A 398 13.99 -4.19 3.98
N PHE A 399 13.98 -3.28 3.00
CA PHE A 399 13.94 -3.61 1.58
C PHE A 399 15.29 -4.08 1.06
N ALA A 400 16.38 -3.52 1.57
CA ALA A 400 17.74 -3.97 1.24
C ALA A 400 17.95 -5.44 1.67
N VAL A 401 17.48 -5.83 2.85
CA VAL A 401 17.56 -7.22 3.33
C VAL A 401 16.77 -8.17 2.42
N GLU A 402 15.56 -7.78 2.02
CA GLU A 402 14.75 -8.62 1.12
C GLU A 402 15.39 -8.72 -0.28
N MET A 403 15.90 -7.62 -0.82
CA MET A 403 16.59 -7.61 -2.11
C MET A 403 17.83 -8.50 -2.11
N ASN A 404 18.64 -8.46 -1.04
CA ASN A 404 19.78 -9.35 -0.84
C ASN A 404 19.35 -10.83 -0.87
N ARG A 405 18.26 -11.16 -0.19
CA ARG A 405 17.74 -12.53 -0.15
C ARG A 405 17.25 -12.99 -1.53
N LEU A 406 16.56 -12.12 -2.26
CA LEU A 406 16.04 -12.41 -3.59
C LEU A 406 17.16 -12.59 -4.62
N ILE A 407 18.21 -11.77 -4.56
CA ILE A 407 19.39 -11.94 -5.41
C ILE A 407 20.03 -13.29 -5.15
N LYS A 408 20.30 -13.66 -3.89
CA LYS A 408 20.85 -14.98 -3.56
C LYS A 408 19.97 -16.13 -4.03
N LEU A 409 18.64 -15.98 -3.94
CA LEU A 409 17.69 -16.99 -4.42
C LEU A 409 17.71 -17.15 -5.95
N GLU A 410 17.92 -16.08 -6.71
CA GLU A 410 18.07 -16.19 -8.18
C GLU A 410 19.46 -16.71 -8.55
N MET A 411 20.52 -16.30 -7.86
CA MET A 411 21.87 -16.81 -8.10
C MET A 411 21.99 -18.30 -7.74
N GLY A 412 21.34 -18.75 -6.66
CA GLY A 412 21.34 -20.16 -6.26
C GLY A 412 20.60 -21.09 -7.22
N LYS A 413 19.84 -20.57 -8.18
CA LYS A 413 19.24 -21.39 -9.24
C LYS A 413 20.22 -21.69 -10.38
N LEU A 414 21.25 -20.87 -10.54
CA LEU A 414 22.31 -21.09 -11.53
C LEU A 414 23.20 -22.29 -11.13
N GLY A 415 23.44 -22.49 -9.82
CA GLY A 415 24.26 -23.59 -9.31
C GLY A 415 23.66 -25.00 -9.46
N ALA A 416 22.42 -25.10 -9.94
CA ALA A 416 21.78 -26.39 -10.27
C ALA A 416 22.06 -26.85 -11.72
N VAL A 417 22.76 -26.05 -12.52
CA VAL A 417 23.12 -26.39 -13.90
C VAL A 417 24.64 -26.23 -14.07
N GLY A 418 25.36 -27.22 -13.56
CA GLY A 418 26.77 -27.49 -13.81
C GLY A 418 26.99 -28.98 -13.80
#